data_AF-A0A1D2UYW8-F1
#
_entry.id   AF-A0A1D2UYW8-F1
#
_cell.length_a   1.000
_cell.length_b   1.000
_cell.length_c   1.000
_cell.angle_alpha   90.00
_cell.angle_beta   90.00
_cell.angle_gamma   90.00
#
_symmetry.space_group_name_H-M   'P 1'
#
loop_
_entity.id
_entity.type
_entity.pdbx_description
1 polymer ?
#
loop_
_entity_poly.entity_id
_entity_poly.type
_entity_poly.pdbx_seq_one_letter_code
_entity_poly.pdbx_strand_id
1 'polypeptide(L)'
;MTEFERKLVQSFNDYFENCNIKAIAHRIKQHRFTPQFLDVMVDSLNPDYYLGIECKSISTEKGANALYFSQHFTIDKNGAHQVIRISEYLRRSGRAGFLVVELRQGSGKSRQAYIIPWKDIEEKYESGELKYTIDEIKLYSKLERKGDAYHIEPEKWAKQNKWMQTGE
;
A
#
# COMPACT_ATOMS: atom_id res chain seq x y z
N MET A 1 -6.24 11.45 11.30
CA MET A 1 -6.89 10.33 10.58
C MET A 1 -6.94 10.72 9.12
N THR A 2 -6.35 9.95 8.20
CA THR A 2 -6.34 10.34 6.78
C THR A 2 -7.63 9.87 6.08
N GLU A 3 -8.20 10.72 5.23
CA GLU A 3 -9.36 10.37 4.41
C GLU A 3 -9.04 9.24 3.42
N PHE A 4 -7.77 9.12 3.03
CA PHE A 4 -7.31 8.11 2.07
C PHE A 4 -7.51 6.69 2.58
N GLU A 5 -6.94 6.34 3.74
CA GLU A 5 -7.10 5.00 4.33
C GLU A 5 -8.57 4.65 4.58
N ARG A 6 -9.36 5.63 5.03
CA ARG A 6 -10.79 5.44 5.33
C ARG A 6 -11.56 5.06 4.06
N LYS A 7 -11.32 5.78 2.96
CA LYS A 7 -11.94 5.49 1.67
C LYS A 7 -11.44 4.16 1.10
N LEU A 8 -10.15 3.85 1.23
CA LEU A 8 -9.60 2.58 0.79
C LEU A 8 -10.28 1.39 1.49
N VAL A 9 -10.41 1.44 2.82
CA VAL A 9 -11.10 0.38 3.58
C VAL A 9 -12.58 0.27 3.22
N GLN A 10 -13.27 1.40 3.05
CA GLN A 10 -14.66 1.37 2.57
C GLN A 10 -14.76 0.65 1.22
N SER A 11 -13.89 0.99 0.28
CA SER A 11 -13.89 0.38 -1.06
C SER A 11 -13.60 -1.12 -1.05
N PHE A 12 -12.70 -1.60 -0.17
CA PHE A 12 -12.51 -3.03 0.02
C PHE A 12 -13.77 -3.72 0.54
N ASN A 13 -14.39 -3.17 1.59
CA ASN A 13 -15.57 -3.79 2.19
C ASN A 13 -16.77 -3.75 1.24
N ASP A 14 -16.97 -2.65 0.49
CA ASP A 14 -18.00 -2.57 -0.55
C ASP A 14 -17.77 -3.63 -1.63
N TYR A 15 -16.51 -3.83 -2.06
CA TYR A 15 -16.17 -4.87 -3.03
C TYR A 15 -16.48 -6.27 -2.49
N PHE A 16 -16.09 -6.57 -1.25
CA PHE A 16 -16.36 -7.89 -0.66
C PHE A 16 -17.84 -8.17 -0.50
N GLU A 17 -18.63 -7.18 -0.08
CA GLU A 17 -20.08 -7.30 0.04
C GLU A 17 -20.74 -7.53 -1.33
N ASN A 18 -20.40 -6.71 -2.33
CA ASN A 18 -20.98 -6.79 -3.67
C ASN A 18 -20.60 -8.09 -4.41
N CYS A 19 -19.41 -8.63 -4.15
CA CYS A 19 -18.94 -9.87 -4.76
C CYS A 19 -19.21 -11.12 -3.90
N ASN A 20 -19.89 -10.98 -2.75
CA ASN A 20 -20.14 -12.06 -1.79
C ASN A 20 -18.86 -12.81 -1.36
N ILE A 21 -17.79 -12.06 -1.14
CA ILE A 21 -16.48 -12.57 -0.70
C ILE A 21 -16.41 -12.52 0.82
N LYS A 22 -16.00 -13.64 1.45
CA LYS A 22 -15.75 -13.70 2.90
C LYS A 22 -14.41 -13.07 3.25
N ALA A 23 -14.40 -11.75 3.35
CA ALA A 23 -13.23 -10.96 3.77
C ALA A 23 -13.68 -9.70 4.51
N ILE A 24 -12.78 -9.13 5.31
CA ILE A 24 -13.01 -7.83 5.97
C ILE A 24 -11.74 -6.99 5.96
N ALA A 25 -11.87 -5.76 5.47
CA ALA A 25 -10.82 -4.76 5.57
C ALA A 25 -11.04 -3.90 6.81
N HIS A 26 -9.95 -3.61 7.52
CA HIS A 26 -9.97 -2.72 8.67
C HIS A 26 -8.70 -1.88 8.73
N ARG A 27 -8.83 -0.69 9.32
CA ARG A 27 -7.71 0.19 9.59
C ARG A 27 -7.09 -0.18 10.92
N ILE A 28 -5.77 -0.16 10.99
CA ILE A 28 -5.07 -0.34 12.25
C ILE A 28 -5.00 1.02 12.95
N LYS A 29 -5.68 1.13 14.09
CA LYS A 29 -5.62 2.36 14.90
C LYS A 29 -4.23 2.46 15.53
N GLN A 30 -3.54 3.56 15.24
CA GLN A 30 -2.33 3.93 15.96
C GLN A 30 -2.66 4.23 17.42
N HIS A 31 -2.19 3.38 18.35
CA HIS A 31 -2.11 3.76 19.76
C HIS A 31 -0.80 4.54 19.99
N ARG A 32 -0.83 5.53 20.90
CA ARG A 32 0.41 6.21 21.30
C ARG A 32 1.39 5.15 21.84
N PHE A 33 2.64 5.21 21.38
CA PHE A 33 3.75 4.35 21.82
C PHE A 33 3.79 2.90 21.30
N THR A 34 2.87 2.49 20.42
CA THR A 34 2.96 1.18 19.77
C THR A 34 3.45 1.33 18.33
N PRO A 35 4.52 0.62 17.92
CA PRO A 35 4.94 0.59 16.51
C PRO A 35 3.79 0.03 15.67
N GLN A 36 3.27 0.85 14.74
CA GLN A 36 2.36 0.38 13.71
C GLN A 36 3.19 -0.32 12.62
N PHE A 37 2.67 -1.44 12.13
CA PHE A 37 3.26 -2.17 11.01
C PHE A 37 2.57 -1.76 9.72
N LEU A 38 1.24 -1.78 9.66
CA LEU A 38 0.49 -1.48 8.43
C LEU A 38 -0.64 -0.51 8.71
N ASP A 39 -1.06 0.24 7.68
CA ASP A 39 -2.19 1.18 7.75
C ASP A 39 -3.53 0.47 7.60
N VAL A 40 -3.59 -0.52 6.71
CA VAL A 40 -4.79 -1.30 6.39
C VAL A 40 -4.45 -2.79 6.39
N MET A 41 -5.33 -3.60 6.96
CA MET A 41 -5.28 -5.05 6.90
C MET A 41 -6.56 -5.60 6.31
N VAL A 42 -6.43 -6.68 5.54
CA VAL A 42 -7.55 -7.46 5.03
C VAL A 42 -7.41 -8.88 5.54
N ASP A 43 -8.45 -9.35 6.23
CA ASP A 43 -8.51 -10.73 6.71
C ASP A 43 -9.50 -11.53 5.86
N SER A 44 -9.04 -12.67 5.36
CA SER A 44 -9.83 -13.67 4.64
C SER A 44 -9.17 -15.03 4.76
N LEU A 45 -9.97 -16.10 4.67
CA LEU A 45 -9.44 -17.44 4.45
C LEU A 45 -8.99 -17.68 3.00
N ASN A 46 -9.41 -16.81 2.07
CA ASN A 46 -8.88 -16.82 0.72
C ASN A 46 -7.52 -16.11 0.71
N PRO A 47 -6.42 -16.79 0.34
CA PRO A 47 -5.08 -16.19 0.28
C PRO A 47 -5.00 -14.94 -0.60
N ASP A 48 -5.81 -14.85 -1.66
CA ASP A 48 -5.85 -13.68 -2.56
C ASP A 48 -6.32 -12.39 -1.86
N TYR A 49 -6.97 -12.52 -0.70
CA TYR A 49 -7.50 -11.42 0.10
C TYR A 49 -6.92 -11.39 1.52
N TYR A 50 -5.85 -12.15 1.80
CA TYR A 50 -5.14 -12.08 3.07
C TYR A 50 -3.99 -11.06 2.98
N LEU A 51 -4.30 -9.78 3.16
CA LEU A 51 -3.47 -8.67 2.71
C LEU A 51 -2.96 -7.78 3.86
N GLY A 52 -1.76 -7.25 3.67
CA GLY A 52 -1.20 -6.17 4.47
C GLY A 52 -0.86 -4.95 3.61
N ILE A 53 -1.38 -3.78 3.97
CA ILE A 53 -1.28 -2.58 3.13
C ILE A 53 -0.74 -1.39 3.94
N GLU A 54 0.37 -0.83 3.46
CA GLU A 54 0.88 0.48 3.89
C GLU A 54 0.39 1.56 2.92
N CYS A 55 0.04 2.74 3.43
CA CYS A 55 -0.48 3.85 2.65
C CYS A 55 0.46 5.06 2.73
N LYS A 56 0.83 5.65 1.59
CA LYS A 56 1.54 6.93 1.56
C LYS A 56 0.80 7.92 0.66
N SER A 57 0.82 9.20 1.02
CA SER A 57 0.17 10.26 0.23
C SER A 57 1.12 11.41 -0.04
N ILE A 58 1.55 11.57 -1.30
CA ILE A 58 2.47 12.63 -1.72
C ILE A 58 1.76 13.69 -2.55
N SER A 59 2.15 14.95 -2.39
CA SER A 59 1.51 16.09 -3.06
C SER A 59 2.38 16.60 -4.19
N THR A 60 2.00 16.28 -5.43
CA THR A 60 2.70 16.76 -6.62
C THR A 60 2.46 18.25 -6.85
N GLU A 61 1.32 18.78 -6.38
CA GLU A 61 1.05 20.22 -6.31
C GLU A 61 2.11 20.96 -5.48
N LYS A 62 2.55 20.38 -4.36
CA LYS A 62 3.57 20.96 -3.48
C LYS A 62 5.01 20.63 -3.94
N GLY A 63 5.19 20.23 -5.19
CA GLY A 63 6.50 19.96 -5.79
C GLY A 63 7.10 18.61 -5.41
N ALA A 64 6.39 17.72 -4.71
CA ALA A 64 6.89 16.37 -4.49
C ALA A 64 7.04 15.67 -5.84
N ASN A 65 8.25 15.18 -6.12
CA ASN A 65 8.59 14.47 -7.36
C ASN A 65 8.93 12.99 -7.13
N ALA A 66 9.03 12.58 -5.87
CA ALA A 66 9.39 11.24 -5.47
C ALA A 66 8.94 10.93 -4.04
N LEU A 67 8.83 9.63 -3.75
CA LEU A 67 8.65 9.03 -2.45
C LEU A 67 10.01 8.56 -1.95
N TYR A 68 10.65 9.40 -1.12
CA TYR A 68 11.96 9.11 -0.51
C TYR A 68 11.81 8.20 0.70
N PHE A 69 12.68 7.18 0.81
CA PHE A 69 12.68 6.27 1.96
C PHE A 69 12.93 7.00 3.28
N SER A 70 13.93 7.90 3.30
CA SER A 70 14.30 8.67 4.49
C SER A 70 13.23 9.66 4.99
N GLN A 71 12.29 10.07 4.13
CA GLN A 71 11.28 11.09 4.46
C GLN A 71 9.90 10.49 4.71
N HIS A 72 9.52 9.48 3.94
CA HIS A 72 8.15 8.96 3.93
C HIS A 72 8.01 7.70 4.80
N PHE A 73 9.13 7.06 5.15
CA PHE A 73 9.14 5.88 6.02
C PHE A 73 9.78 6.24 7.35
N THR A 74 9.24 5.66 8.41
CA THR A 74 9.67 5.99 9.77
C THR A 74 10.89 5.16 10.19
N ILE A 75 11.72 5.70 11.05
CA ILE A 75 12.71 4.94 11.82
C ILE A 75 12.18 4.86 13.24
N ASP A 76 12.15 3.65 13.81
CA ASP A 76 11.70 3.50 15.20
C ASP A 76 12.76 3.94 16.21
N LYS A 77 12.40 3.91 17.50
CA LYS A 77 13.31 4.28 18.59
C LYS A 77 14.58 3.42 18.70
N ASN A 78 14.60 2.25 18.08
CA ASN A 78 15.72 1.31 18.07
C ASN A 78 16.56 1.44 16.79
N GLY A 79 16.25 2.39 15.90
CA GLY A 79 16.95 2.58 14.63
C GLY A 79 16.44 1.68 13.50
N ALA A 80 15.37 0.89 13.70
CA ALA A 80 14.86 0.00 12.68
C ALA A 80 13.96 0.75 11.68
N HIS A 81 14.35 0.73 10.41
CA HIS A 81 13.60 1.35 9.32
C HIS A 81 12.24 0.66 9.11
N GLN A 82 11.20 1.43 8.81
CA GLN A 82 9.84 0.92 8.64
C GLN A 82 9.76 -0.15 7.56
N VAL A 83 10.54 -0.02 6.47
CA VAL A 83 10.55 -1.04 5.41
C VAL A 83 10.90 -2.42 5.97
N ILE A 84 12.01 -2.51 6.70
CA ILE A 84 12.47 -3.76 7.34
C ILE A 84 11.44 -4.31 8.33
N ARG A 85 10.85 -3.43 9.16
CA ARG A 85 9.85 -3.85 10.15
C ARG A 85 8.58 -4.42 9.51
N ILE A 86 8.14 -3.83 8.40
CA ILE A 86 6.95 -4.29 7.67
C ILE A 86 7.25 -5.59 6.93
N SER A 87 8.40 -5.68 6.25
CA SER A 87 8.83 -6.92 5.61
C SER A 87 8.85 -8.09 6.59
N GLU A 88 9.44 -7.89 7.76
CA GLU A 88 9.47 -8.90 8.82
C GLU A 88 8.07 -9.32 9.26
N TYR A 89 7.17 -8.34 9.44
CA TYR A 89 5.79 -8.61 9.79
C TYR A 89 5.05 -9.42 8.70
N LEU A 90 5.21 -9.05 7.43
CA LEU A 90 4.57 -9.74 6.31
C LEU A 90 5.07 -11.18 6.20
N ARG A 91 6.40 -11.39 6.28
CA ARG A 91 7.03 -12.71 6.25
C ARG A 91 6.52 -13.62 7.38
N ARG A 92 6.41 -13.09 8.60
CA ARG A 92 5.91 -13.85 9.76
C ARG A 92 4.41 -14.10 9.72
N SER A 93 3.64 -13.19 9.13
CA SER A 93 2.18 -13.28 9.12
C SER A 93 1.62 -14.04 7.93
N GLY A 94 2.40 -14.23 6.86
CA GLY A 94 1.98 -14.89 5.62
C GLY A 94 1.04 -14.04 4.74
N ARG A 95 0.92 -12.74 5.00
CA ARG A 95 0.08 -11.83 4.22
C ARG A 95 0.77 -11.40 2.94
N ALA A 96 0.00 -11.23 1.87
CA ALA A 96 0.48 -10.52 0.68
C ALA A 96 0.59 -9.02 1.00
N GLY A 97 1.79 -8.47 0.83
CA GLY A 97 2.09 -7.09 1.18
C GLY A 97 2.00 -6.12 0.00
N PHE A 98 1.47 -4.93 0.24
CA PHE A 98 1.43 -3.85 -0.75
C PHE A 98 1.69 -2.48 -0.14
N LEU A 99 2.30 -1.60 -0.91
CA LEU A 99 2.31 -0.16 -0.69
C LEU A 99 1.30 0.50 -1.63
N VAL A 100 0.35 1.26 -1.11
CA VAL A 100 -0.53 2.10 -1.94
C VAL A 100 -0.11 3.56 -1.81
N VAL A 101 0.22 4.19 -2.93
CA VAL A 101 0.65 5.59 -3.01
C VAL A 101 -0.44 6.46 -3.63
N GLU A 102 -0.99 7.40 -2.87
CA GLU A 102 -1.89 8.44 -3.35
C GLU A 102 -1.10 9.66 -3.83
N LEU A 103 -1.25 10.02 -5.11
CA LEU A 103 -0.74 11.25 -5.70
C LEU A 103 -1.82 12.34 -5.63
N ARG A 104 -1.57 13.37 -4.81
CA ARG A 104 -2.43 14.56 -4.68
C ARG A 104 -1.98 15.64 -5.66
N GLN A 105 -2.75 15.83 -6.72
CA GLN A 105 -2.44 16.72 -7.83
C GLN A 105 -2.84 18.19 -7.63
N GLY A 106 -3.47 18.50 -6.50
CA GLY A 106 -3.95 19.83 -6.14
C GLY A 106 -5.43 20.02 -6.35
N SER A 107 -5.92 21.22 -6.03
CA SER A 107 -7.36 21.53 -6.09
C SER A 107 -7.93 21.33 -7.50
N GLY A 108 -9.11 20.71 -7.59
CA GLY A 108 -9.81 20.46 -8.85
C GLY A 108 -9.25 19.31 -9.72
N LYS A 109 -8.14 18.68 -9.33
CA LYS A 109 -7.60 17.51 -10.04
C LYS A 109 -7.93 16.21 -9.32
N SER A 110 -8.24 15.17 -10.08
CA SER A 110 -8.55 13.86 -9.52
C SER A 110 -7.30 13.27 -8.86
N ARG A 111 -7.46 12.77 -7.63
CA ARG A 111 -6.40 12.00 -6.96
C ARG A 111 -6.18 10.69 -7.70
N GLN A 112 -4.92 10.31 -7.83
CA GLN A 112 -4.54 9.03 -8.43
C GLN A 112 -3.91 8.17 -7.35
N ALA A 113 -4.18 6.88 -7.35
CA ALA A 113 -3.52 5.93 -6.47
C ALA A 113 -2.88 4.82 -7.30
N TYR A 114 -1.75 4.33 -6.83
CA TYR A 114 -0.97 3.26 -7.45
C TYR A 114 -0.61 2.24 -6.39
N ILE A 115 -0.61 0.97 -6.76
CA ILE A 115 -0.31 -0.12 -5.84
C ILE A 115 0.97 -0.84 -6.26
N ILE A 116 1.90 -0.95 -5.32
CA ILE A 116 3.24 -1.51 -5.52
C ILE A 116 3.34 -2.76 -4.64
N PRO A 117 3.72 -3.94 -5.19
CA PRO A 117 4.01 -5.10 -4.37
C PRO A 117 5.09 -4.78 -3.34
N TRP A 118 4.92 -5.23 -2.10
CA TRP A 118 5.86 -4.91 -1.03
C TRP A 118 7.26 -5.47 -1.30
N LYS A 119 7.36 -6.62 -1.98
CA LYS A 119 8.63 -7.22 -2.37
C LYS A 119 9.51 -6.25 -3.16
N ASP A 120 8.91 -5.52 -4.10
CA ASP A 120 9.63 -4.54 -4.92
C ASP A 120 10.13 -3.37 -4.06
N ILE A 121 9.35 -2.95 -3.05
CA ILE A 121 9.74 -1.92 -2.07
C ILE A 121 10.95 -2.36 -1.25
N GLU A 122 10.91 -3.61 -0.77
CA GLU A 122 11.99 -4.23 0.00
C GLU A 122 13.27 -4.33 -0.84
N GLU A 123 13.20 -4.94 -2.04
CA GLU A 123 14.34 -5.09 -2.95
C GLU A 123 14.96 -3.74 -3.32
N LYS A 124 14.13 -2.73 -3.60
CA LYS A 124 14.63 -1.39 -3.91
C LYS A 124 15.30 -0.76 -2.69
N TYR A 125 14.73 -0.90 -1.49
CA TYR A 125 15.36 -0.38 -0.27
C TYR A 125 16.70 -1.08 0.04
N GLU A 126 16.75 -2.40 -0.06
CA GLU A 126 17.95 -3.20 0.23
C GLU A 126 19.08 -2.99 -0.78
N SER A 127 18.75 -2.67 -2.03
CA SER A 127 19.77 -2.31 -3.05
C SER A 127 20.41 -0.94 -2.82
N GLY A 128 19.98 -0.17 -1.80
CA GLY A 128 20.53 1.13 -1.44
C GLY A 128 19.95 2.31 -2.24
N GLU A 129 18.92 2.06 -3.05
CA GLU A 129 18.18 3.14 -3.72
C GLU A 129 17.49 4.05 -2.70
N LEU A 130 17.36 5.33 -3.04
CA LEU A 130 16.92 6.34 -2.07
C LEU A 130 15.42 6.64 -2.12
N LYS A 131 14.76 6.32 -3.23
CA LYS A 131 13.40 6.79 -3.53
C LYS A 131 12.73 6.03 -4.67
N TYR A 132 11.42 6.17 -4.75
CA TYR A 132 10.65 5.99 -5.98
C TYR A 132 10.27 7.33 -6.58
N THR A 133 10.63 7.60 -7.83
CA THR A 133 10.12 8.74 -8.60
C THR A 133 8.64 8.56 -8.92
N ILE A 134 7.94 9.66 -9.20
CA ILE A 134 6.54 9.59 -9.64
C ILE A 134 6.38 8.76 -10.92
N ASP A 135 7.34 8.85 -11.84
CA ASP A 135 7.25 8.13 -13.10
C ASP A 135 7.43 6.63 -12.88
N GLU A 136 8.34 6.20 -11.99
CA GLU A 136 8.42 4.79 -11.55
C GLU A 136 7.11 4.32 -10.89
N ILE A 137 6.52 5.13 -10.00
CA ILE A 137 5.26 4.77 -9.31
C ILE A 137 4.13 4.55 -10.34
N LYS A 138 4.09 5.35 -11.41
CA LYS A 138 3.08 5.25 -12.46
C LYS A 138 3.20 4.02 -13.35
N LEU A 139 4.34 3.31 -13.32
CA LEU A 139 4.51 2.03 -14.03
C LEU A 139 3.74 0.89 -13.37
N TYR A 140 3.39 1.04 -12.09
CA TYR A 140 2.62 0.05 -11.35
C TYR A 140 1.12 0.16 -11.60
N SER A 141 0.38 -0.88 -11.19
CA SER A 141 -1.06 -0.94 -11.33
C SER A 141 -1.73 0.28 -10.71
N LYS A 142 -2.54 0.96 -11.51
CA LYS A 142 -3.34 2.09 -11.05
C LYS A 142 -4.55 1.57 -10.28
N LEU A 143 -4.74 2.09 -9.07
CA LEU A 143 -5.96 1.90 -8.30
C LEU A 143 -6.96 2.97 -8.74
N GLU A 144 -7.82 2.62 -9.69
CA GLU A 144 -8.77 3.55 -10.28
C GLU A 144 -9.70 4.13 -9.22
N ARG A 145 -9.93 5.44 -9.26
CA ARG A 145 -10.86 6.12 -8.35
C ARG A 145 -12.08 6.57 -9.14
N LYS A 146 -13.24 6.00 -8.84
CA LYS A 146 -14.53 6.40 -9.44
C LYS A 146 -15.31 7.23 -8.42
N GLY A 147 -15.25 8.55 -8.59
CA GLY A 147 -15.78 9.51 -7.62
C GLY A 147 -15.02 9.41 -6.30
N ASP A 148 -15.65 8.75 -5.32
CA ASP A 148 -15.19 8.70 -3.94
C ASP A 148 -14.73 7.31 -3.47
N ALA A 149 -14.78 6.31 -4.36
CA ALA A 149 -14.37 4.94 -4.09
C ALA A 149 -13.20 4.52 -5.00
N TYR A 150 -12.38 3.60 -4.50
CA TYR A 150 -11.34 2.92 -5.25
C TYR A 150 -11.89 1.62 -5.85
N HIS A 151 -11.50 1.30 -7.08
CA HIS A 151 -11.82 0.04 -7.72
C HIS A 151 -10.86 -1.05 -7.22
N ILE A 152 -11.40 -2.09 -6.60
CA ILE A 152 -10.64 -3.13 -5.91
C ILE A 152 -10.58 -4.39 -6.77
N GLU A 153 -9.38 -4.78 -7.20
CA GLU A 153 -9.14 -6.02 -7.98
C GLU A 153 -7.80 -6.68 -7.57
N PRO A 154 -7.71 -7.24 -6.36
CA PRO A 154 -6.45 -7.74 -5.79
C PRO A 154 -5.74 -8.77 -6.66
N GLU A 155 -6.52 -9.62 -7.32
CA GLU A 155 -6.06 -10.66 -8.23
C GLU A 155 -5.21 -10.11 -9.39
N LYS A 156 -5.45 -8.86 -9.82
CA LYS A 156 -4.70 -8.22 -10.91
C LYS A 156 -3.44 -7.53 -10.44
N TRP A 157 -3.33 -7.18 -9.16
CA TRP A 157 -2.18 -6.47 -8.61
C TRP A 157 -0.93 -7.35 -8.53
N ALA A 158 -1.11 -8.64 -8.23
CA ALA A 158 -0.03 -9.61 -8.22
C ALA A 158 0.30 -10.15 -9.62
N LYS A 159 -0.70 -10.33 -10.48
CA LYS A 159 -0.53 -10.90 -11.84
C LYS A 159 0.11 -9.96 -12.85
N GLN A 160 0.10 -8.63 -12.63
CA GLN A 160 0.73 -7.66 -13.53
C GLN A 160 2.26 -7.55 -13.34
N ASN A 161 2.83 -8.19 -12.31
CA ASN A 161 4.27 -8.25 -12.08
C ASN A 161 4.72 -9.72 -12.18
N LYS A 162 5.61 -10.03 -13.12
CA LYS A 162 5.99 -11.38 -13.61
C LYS A 162 6.51 -12.39 -12.56
N TRP A 163 6.53 -12.07 -11.28
CA TRP A 163 7.23 -12.82 -10.23
C TRP A 163 6.40 -13.91 -9.54
N MET A 164 5.10 -14.03 -9.84
CA MET A 164 4.29 -15.17 -9.36
C MET A 164 4.43 -16.44 -10.23
N GLN A 165 5.21 -16.42 -11.32
CA GLN A 165 5.39 -17.59 -12.20
C GLN A 165 6.66 -18.40 -11.92
N THR A 166 7.60 -17.90 -11.13
CA THR A 166 8.79 -18.64 -10.72
C THR A 166 8.70 -18.97 -9.24
N GLY A 167 7.96 -20.04 -8.95
CA GLY A 167 8.27 -20.85 -7.78
C GLY A 167 9.56 -21.61 -8.07
N GLU A 168 10.67 -21.06 -7.60
CA GLU A 168 11.87 -21.83 -7.24
C GLU A 168 12.10 -21.66 -5.74
#